data_AF-A0A672RWI8-F1
#
_entry.id   AF-A0A672RWI8-F1
#
_cell.length_a   1.000
_cell.length_b   1.000
_cell.length_c   1.000
_cell.angle_alpha   90.00
_cell.angle_beta   90.00
_cell.angle_gamma   90.00
#
_symmetry.space_group_name_H-M   'P 1'
#
loop_
_entity.id
_entity.type
_entity.pdbx_description
1 polymer ?
#
loop_
_entity_poly.entity_id
_entity_poly.type
_entity_poly.pdbx_seq_one_letter_code
_entity_poly.pdbx_strand_id
1 'polypeptide(L)'
;MVLPTVLQKAEVSIISQSECKRSYGAVSPRMLCAGVPSGEQDACRGDSGGPLSCQAHSGGRWFLTGIVSWGSGCGRPNLPGVYTRVAKFIDWIQRHIQNV
;
A
#
# COMPACT_ATOMS: atom_id res chain seq x y z
N MET A 1 -5.23 -3.77 21.57
CA MET A 1 -4.78 -2.91 20.46
C MET A 1 -5.25 -1.51 20.79
N VAL A 2 -4.33 -0.59 21.08
CA VAL A 2 -4.66 0.80 21.42
C VAL A 2 -4.53 1.61 20.15
N LEU A 3 -5.57 2.34 19.76
CA LEU A 3 -5.49 3.25 18.61
C LEU A 3 -4.67 4.48 19.00
N PRO A 4 -3.71 4.91 18.17
CA PRO A 4 -2.92 6.10 18.46
C PRO A 4 -3.80 7.35 18.36
N THR A 5 -3.51 8.36 19.19
CA THR A 5 -4.19 9.66 19.17
C THR A 5 -3.54 10.68 18.24
N VAL A 6 -2.35 10.36 17.72
CA VAL A 6 -1.59 11.17 16.76
C VAL A 6 -1.29 10.35 15.51
N LEU A 7 -1.21 11.02 14.36
CA LEU A 7 -0.96 10.37 13.07
C LEU A 7 0.37 9.61 13.10
N GLN A 8 0.35 8.37 12.60
CA GLN A 8 1.53 7.51 12.50
C GLN A 8 2.03 7.43 11.06
N LYS A 9 3.28 7.00 10.89
CA LYS A 9 3.88 6.68 9.59
C LYS A 9 4.81 5.47 9.73
N ALA A 10 4.93 4.68 8.67
CA ALA A 10 5.87 3.56 8.57
C ALA A 10 6.55 3.59 7.20
N GLU A 11 7.84 3.25 7.15
CA GLU A 11 8.58 3.17 5.90
C GLU A 11 8.61 1.72 5.42
N VAL A 12 8.14 1.50 4.20
CA VAL A 12 8.01 0.15 3.63
C VAL A 12 8.53 0.12 2.20
N SER A 13 8.99 -1.06 1.80
CA SER A 13 9.49 -1.29 0.44
C SER A 13 8.39 -1.89 -0.44
N ILE A 14 8.34 -1.49 -1.70
CA ILE A 14 7.49 -2.14 -2.69
C ILE A 14 8.00 -3.55 -2.94
N ILE A 15 7.12 -4.53 -2.83
CA ILE A 15 7.43 -5.94 -3.05
C ILE A 15 7.02 -6.33 -4.46
N SER A 16 7.85 -7.16 -5.10
CA SER A 16 7.59 -7.63 -6.46
C SER A 16 6.25 -8.38 -6.55
N GLN A 17 5.56 -8.29 -7.69
CA GLN A 17 4.26 -8.94 -7.87
C GLN A 17 4.37 -10.46 -7.70
N SER A 18 5.47 -11.07 -8.13
CA SER A 18 5.71 -12.52 -7.99
C SER A 18 5.86 -12.93 -6.53
N GLU A 19 6.59 -12.16 -5.73
CA GLU A 19 6.76 -12.40 -4.31
C GLU A 19 5.46 -12.18 -3.52
N CYS A 20 4.75 -11.10 -3.81
CA CYS A 20 3.41 -10.83 -3.26
C CYS A 20 2.44 -12.00 -3.53
N LYS A 21 2.48 -12.58 -4.75
CA LYS A 21 1.72 -13.78 -5.11
C LYS A 21 2.21 -15.03 -4.39
N ARG A 22 3.50 -15.18 -4.07
CA ARG A 22 3.98 -16.29 -3.25
C ARG A 22 3.41 -16.24 -1.83
N SER A 23 3.23 -15.04 -1.26
CA SER A 23 2.65 -14.87 0.07
C SER A 23 1.13 -15.13 0.11
N TYR A 24 0.38 -14.73 -0.92
CA TYR A 24 -1.09 -14.69 -0.86
C TYR A 24 -1.83 -15.49 -1.94
N GLY A 25 -1.16 -15.96 -3.00
CA GLY A 25 -1.75 -16.64 -4.15
C GLY A 25 -2.57 -15.71 -5.06
N ALA A 26 -3.67 -15.17 -4.55
CA ALA A 26 -4.70 -14.46 -5.30
C ALA A 26 -4.48 -12.93 -5.41
N VAL A 27 -3.27 -12.48 -5.76
CA VAL A 27 -2.98 -11.05 -5.95
C VAL A 27 -3.09 -10.67 -7.43
N SER A 28 -4.08 -9.84 -7.75
CA SER A 28 -4.32 -9.35 -9.12
C SER A 28 -3.32 -8.25 -9.54
N PRO A 29 -3.13 -7.99 -10.85
CA PRO A 29 -2.31 -6.87 -11.34
C PRO A 29 -2.80 -5.48 -10.90
N ARG A 30 -4.05 -5.37 -10.43
CA ARG A 30 -4.65 -4.14 -9.88
C ARG A 30 -4.24 -3.89 -8.42
N MET A 31 -3.45 -4.78 -7.84
CA MET A 31 -2.92 -4.70 -6.48
C MET A 31 -1.39 -4.64 -6.51
N LEU A 32 -0.80 -4.22 -5.40
CA LEU A 32 0.62 -4.29 -5.10
C LEU A 32 0.82 -4.66 -3.63
N CYS A 33 1.98 -5.23 -3.29
CA CYS A 33 2.36 -5.42 -1.89
C CYS A 33 3.42 -4.41 -1.48
N ALA A 34 3.40 -4.02 -0.21
CA ALA A 34 4.48 -3.28 0.42
C ALA A 34 4.66 -3.74 1.87
N GLY A 35 5.90 -3.76 2.33
CA GLY A 35 6.26 -4.16 3.69
C GLY A 35 7.78 -4.23 3.87
N VAL A 36 8.21 -4.74 5.00
CA VAL A 36 9.61 -5.09 5.27
C VAL A 36 9.72 -6.59 5.57
N PRO A 37 10.83 -7.27 5.20
CA PRO A 37 10.95 -8.72 5.36
C PRO A 37 10.74 -9.22 6.79
N SER A 38 11.19 -8.44 7.79
CA SER A 38 11.02 -8.74 9.21
C SER A 38 9.57 -8.65 9.70
N GLY A 39 8.67 -8.04 8.94
CA GLY A 39 7.37 -7.61 9.45
C GLY A 39 7.51 -6.38 10.35
N GLU A 40 6.70 -6.28 11.40
CA GLU A 40 6.62 -5.17 12.37
C GLU A 40 6.09 -3.84 11.82
N GLN A 41 6.47 -3.46 10.60
CA GLN A 41 6.00 -2.25 9.93
C GLN A 41 4.92 -2.60 8.91
N ASP A 42 3.69 -2.19 9.19
CA ASP A 42 2.54 -2.48 8.34
C ASP A 42 1.39 -1.50 8.60
N ALA A 43 0.52 -1.36 7.60
CA ALA A 43 -0.80 -0.76 7.82
C ALA A 43 -1.67 -1.74 8.61
N CYS A 44 -2.55 -1.23 9.46
CA CYS A 44 -3.35 -2.06 10.33
C CYS A 44 -4.81 -1.60 10.42
N ARG A 45 -5.54 -2.13 11.41
CA ARG A 45 -6.95 -1.80 11.63
C ARG A 45 -7.12 -0.30 11.84
N GLY A 46 -7.94 0.33 11.00
CA GLY A 46 -8.19 1.77 11.00
C GLY A 46 -7.50 2.50 9.85
N ASP A 47 -6.47 1.92 9.23
CA ASP A 47 -5.70 2.57 8.16
C ASP A 47 -6.29 2.33 6.76
N SER A 48 -7.34 1.50 6.64
CA SER A 48 -7.96 1.13 5.36
C SER A 48 -8.43 2.37 4.58
N GLY A 49 -8.08 2.45 3.30
CA GLY A 49 -8.30 3.64 2.47
C GLY A 49 -7.20 4.70 2.58
N GLY A 50 -6.27 4.55 3.52
CA GLY A 50 -5.13 5.46 3.69
C GLY A 50 -4.10 5.39 2.55
N PRO A 51 -3.26 6.43 2.40
CA PRO A 51 -2.31 6.52 1.29
C PRO A 51 -1.02 5.73 1.54
N LEU A 52 -0.55 5.02 0.51
CA LEU A 52 0.86 4.61 0.38
C LEU A 52 1.54 5.59 -0.59
N SER A 53 2.47 6.38 -0.07
CA SER A 53 3.17 7.43 -0.83
C SER A 53 4.63 7.06 -1.08
N CYS A 54 5.11 7.26 -2.30
CA CYS A 54 6.52 7.08 -2.67
C CYS A 54 7.12 8.41 -3.10
N GLN A 55 8.35 8.68 -2.68
CA GLN A 55 9.09 9.86 -3.14
C GLN A 55 9.74 9.58 -4.50
N ALA A 56 9.68 10.54 -5.42
CA ALA A 56 10.45 10.45 -6.65
C ALA A 56 11.95 10.52 -6.37
N HIS A 57 12.73 9.78 -7.18
CA HIS A 57 14.19 9.75 -7.10
C HIS A 57 14.84 11.13 -7.22
N SER A 58 14.18 12.09 -7.88
CA SER A 58 14.63 13.47 -8.00
C SER A 58 13.48 14.45 -7.74
N GLY A 59 13.83 15.64 -7.23
CA GLY A 59 12.89 16.76 -7.07
C GLY A 59 11.94 16.69 -5.86
N GLY A 60 12.14 15.74 -4.94
CA GLY A 60 11.49 15.70 -3.62
C GLY A 60 9.97 15.47 -3.62
N ARG A 61 9.34 15.32 -4.79
CA ARG A 61 7.89 15.16 -4.95
C ARG A 61 7.44 13.78 -4.46
N TRP A 62 6.30 13.74 -3.77
CA TRP A 62 5.64 12.51 -3.34
C TRP A 62 4.48 12.15 -4.26
N PHE A 63 4.32 10.86 -4.52
CA PHE A 63 3.27 10.30 -5.38
C PHE A 63 2.46 9.25 -4.62
N LEU A 64 1.14 9.36 -4.71
CA LEU A 64 0.22 8.33 -4.24
C LEU A 64 0.37 7.08 -5.13
N THR A 65 1.01 6.05 -4.59
CA THR A 65 1.35 4.83 -5.33
C THR A 65 0.36 3.71 -5.02
N GLY A 66 -0.14 3.67 -3.79
CA GLY A 66 -1.12 2.68 -3.37
C GLY A 66 -2.16 3.22 -2.40
N ILE A 67 -3.21 2.44 -2.19
CA ILE A 67 -4.26 2.69 -1.19
C ILE A 67 -4.32 1.46 -0.29
N VAL A 68 -4.23 1.63 1.03
CA VAL A 68 -4.31 0.53 2.01
C VAL A 68 -5.60 -0.25 1.77
N SER A 69 -5.50 -1.56 1.58
CA SER A 69 -6.65 -2.39 1.24
C SER A 69 -6.84 -3.54 2.25
N TRP A 70 -5.92 -4.51 2.28
CA TRP A 70 -6.07 -5.70 3.13
C TRP A 70 -4.71 -6.36 3.42
N GLY A 71 -4.70 -7.36 4.32
CA GLY A 71 -3.53 -8.15 4.68
C GLY A 71 -3.92 -9.26 5.66
N SER A 72 -3.01 -10.20 5.93
CA SER A 72 -3.24 -11.26 6.93
C SER A 72 -2.59 -10.90 8.27
N GLY A 73 -3.38 -10.30 9.15
CA GLY A 73 -2.87 -9.67 10.37
C GLY A 73 -2.13 -8.37 10.06
N CYS A 74 -1.33 -7.88 11.00
CA CYS A 74 -0.50 -6.68 10.83
C CYS A 74 0.93 -7.00 11.23
N GLY A 75 1.91 -6.56 10.44
CA GLY A 75 3.33 -6.62 10.79
C GLY A 75 3.86 -8.04 10.92
N ARG A 76 3.31 -9.00 10.16
CA ARG A 76 3.76 -10.38 10.20
C ARG A 76 4.92 -10.60 9.23
N PRO A 77 5.98 -11.34 9.63
CA PRO A 77 7.07 -11.70 8.72
C PRO A 77 6.53 -12.40 7.47
N ASN A 78 7.08 -12.04 6.30
CA ASN A 78 6.72 -12.60 4.99
C ASN A 78 5.25 -12.42 4.54
N LEU A 79 4.44 -11.67 5.29
CA LEU A 79 3.04 -11.36 5.00
C LEU A 79 2.87 -9.84 4.87
N PRO A 80 3.23 -9.27 3.72
CA PRO A 80 3.17 -7.83 3.53
C PRO A 80 1.73 -7.31 3.43
N GLY A 81 1.54 -6.01 3.65
CA GLY A 81 0.27 -5.35 3.35
C GLY A 81 -0.02 -5.35 1.85
N VAL A 82 -1.30 -5.49 1.49
CA VAL A 82 -1.80 -5.44 0.12
C VAL A 82 -2.56 -4.14 -0.12
N TYR A 83 -2.17 -3.46 -1.19
CA TYR A 83 -2.63 -2.12 -1.54
C TYR A 83 -3.25 -2.15 -2.95
N THR A 84 -4.25 -1.29 -3.18
CA THR A 84 -4.72 -1.00 -4.53
C THR A 84 -3.61 -0.29 -5.30
N ARG A 85 -3.28 -0.74 -6.52
CA ARG A 85 -2.24 -0.13 -7.37
C ARG A 85 -2.81 1.06 -8.13
N VAL A 86 -2.62 2.27 -7.61
CA VAL A 86 -3.23 3.52 -8.13
C VAL A 86 -2.92 3.75 -9.61
N ALA A 87 -1.71 3.44 -10.05
CA ALA A 87 -1.31 3.56 -11.46
C ALA A 87 -2.22 2.77 -12.44
N LYS A 88 -2.92 1.72 -11.99
CA LYS A 88 -3.87 0.96 -12.82
C LYS A 88 -5.27 1.57 -12.92
N PHE A 89 -5.52 2.65 -12.17
CA PHE A 89 -6.82 3.31 -12.09
C PHE A 89 -6.76 4.76 -12.54
N ILE A 90 -5.61 5.27 -13.02
CA ILE A 90 -5.46 6.68 -13.43
C ILE A 90 -6.52 7.09 -14.45
N ASP A 91 -6.77 6.29 -15.50
CA ASP A 91 -7.78 6.61 -16.51
C ASP A 91 -9.20 6.67 -15.92
N TRP A 92 -9.50 5.81 -14.94
CA TRP A 92 -10.79 5.85 -14.23
C TRP A 92 -10.88 7.09 -13.34
N ILE A 93 -9.81 7.41 -12.59
CA ILE A 93 -9.74 8.60 -11.74
C ILE A 93 -9.93 9.86 -12.60
N GLN A 94 -9.15 10.00 -13.67
CA GLN A 94 -9.19 11.15 -14.59
C GLN A 94 -10.59 11.38 -15.15
N ARG A 95 -11.28 10.32 -15.59
CA ARG A 95 -12.67 10.43 -16.08
C ARG A 95 -13.65 10.95 -15.04
N HIS A 96 -13.43 10.70 -13.74
CA HIS A 96 -14.36 11.13 -12.69
C HIS A 96 -14.01 12.50 -12.11
N ILE A 97 -12.74 12.91 -12.14
CA ILE A 97 -12.32 14.24 -11.68
C ILE A 97 -12.53 15.33 -12.74
N GLN A 98 -12.59 14.99 -14.03
CA GLN A 98 -12.89 15.94 -15.11
C GLN A 98 -14.38 16.31 -15.19
N ASN A 99 -15.24 15.56 -14.49
CA ASN A 99 -16.68 15.84 -14.39
C ASN A 99 -17.02 16.64 -13.12
N VAL A 100 -16.04 17.35 -12.56
CA VAL A 100 -16.17 18.21 -11.38
C VAL A 100 -16.00 19.67 -11.79
#